data_AF-A0A7S3TLV6-F1
#
_entry.id   AF-A0A7S3TLV6-F1
#
_cell.length_a   1.000
_cell.length_b   1.000
_cell.length_c   1.000
_cell.angle_alpha   90.00
_cell.angle_beta   90.00
_cell.angle_gamma   90.00
#
_symmetry.space_group_name_H-M   'P 1'
#
loop_
_entity.id
_entity.type
_entity.pdbx_description
1 polymer ?
#
loop_
_entity_poly.entity_id
_entity_poly.type
_entity_poly.pdbx_seq_one_letter_code
_entity_poly.pdbx_strand_id
1 'polypeptide(L)'
;EVLGLPWCEINVVPQLQKLLEHKNYLYRISAVSCTGALAVVAGGPLLEKHLVPMVLKMAGDPVPNVRFNAAKTIQAMHKSCASASPSALQDSLVPCLRRLGTDEDPDVQFYAKRTLSEIPGATRTPL
;
A
#
# COMPACT_ATOMS: atom_id res chain seq x y z
N GLU A 1 -2.54 20.58 -20.44
CA GLU A 1 -3.47 19.43 -20.46
C GLU A 1 -3.20 18.57 -19.23
N VAL A 2 -4.23 18.12 -18.53
CA VAL A 2 -4.09 17.11 -17.47
C VAL A 2 -4.23 15.75 -18.15
N LEU A 3 -3.15 14.96 -18.15
CA LEU A 3 -3.07 13.67 -18.88
C LEU A 3 -4.10 12.63 -18.38
N GLY A 4 -4.57 12.76 -17.14
CA GLY A 4 -5.69 11.98 -16.59
C GLY A 4 -5.37 10.54 -16.21
N LEU A 5 -6.38 9.85 -15.64
CA LEU A 5 -6.26 8.45 -15.20
C LEU A 5 -5.90 7.46 -16.33
N PRO A 6 -6.49 7.54 -17.55
CA PRO A 6 -6.16 6.59 -18.62
C PRO A 6 -4.68 6.65 -19.02
N TRP A 7 -4.10 7.85 -19.08
CA TRP A 7 -2.68 8.00 -19.38
C TRP A 7 -1.81 7.38 -18.28
N CYS A 8 -2.20 7.54 -17.01
CA CYS A 8 -1.48 6.95 -15.87
C CYS A 8 -1.49 5.41 -15.94
N GLU A 9 -2.63 4.80 -16.26
CA GLU A 9 -2.75 3.34 -16.42
C GLU A 9 -1.84 2.80 -17.54
N ILE A 10 -1.69 3.54 -18.64
CA ILE A 10 -0.90 3.10 -19.79
C ILE A 10 0.61 3.34 -19.57
N ASN A 11 0.97 4.46 -18.94
CA ASN A 11 2.37 4.93 -18.95
C ASN A 11 3.08 4.79 -17.59
N VAL A 12 2.35 4.89 -16.47
CA VAL A 12 2.95 4.92 -15.13
C VAL A 12 2.84 3.56 -14.45
N VAL A 13 1.65 2.97 -14.46
CA VAL A 13 1.37 1.68 -13.80
C VAL A 13 2.33 0.57 -14.25
N PRO A 14 2.61 0.34 -15.56
CA PRO A 14 3.49 -0.74 -15.97
C PRO A 14 4.95 -0.52 -15.53
N GLN A 15 5.41 0.74 -15.47
CA GLN A 15 6.75 1.06 -15.02
C GLN A 15 6.91 0.81 -13.52
N LEU A 16 5.90 1.16 -12.72
CA LEU A 16 5.87 0.83 -11.30
C LEU A 16 5.89 -0.69 -11.09
N GLN A 17 5.06 -1.44 -11.81
CA GLN A 17 5.04 -2.91 -11.71
C GLN A 17 6.41 -3.54 -12.00
N LYS A 18 7.08 -3.08 -13.07
CA LYS A 18 8.43 -3.54 -13.40
C LYS A 18 9.44 -3.25 -12.28
N LEU A 19 9.36 -2.09 -11.66
CA LEU A 19 10.27 -1.72 -10.56
C LEU A 19 9.99 -2.50 -9.27
N LEU A 20 8.71 -2.82 -8.99
CA LEU A 20 8.30 -3.66 -7.86
C LEU A 20 8.78 -5.11 -7.98
N GLU A 21 9.14 -5.57 -9.17
CA GLU A 21 9.68 -6.91 -9.43
C GLU A 21 11.20 -6.92 -9.54
N HIS A 22 11.85 -5.77 -9.37
CA HIS A 22 13.28 -5.65 -9.57
C HIS A 22 14.07 -6.41 -8.49
N LYS A 23 15.16 -7.08 -8.90
CA LYS A 23 16.02 -7.89 -8.00
C LYS A 23 16.58 -7.07 -6.82
N ASN A 24 16.95 -5.82 -7.08
CA ASN A 24 17.45 -4.92 -6.06
C ASN A 24 16.28 -4.27 -5.33
N TYR A 25 16.20 -4.56 -4.03
CA TYR A 25 15.12 -4.13 -3.14
C TYR A 25 15.01 -2.61 -2.98
N LEU A 26 16.09 -1.84 -3.22
CA LEU A 26 16.04 -0.38 -3.18
C LEU A 26 15.07 0.17 -4.25
N TYR A 27 15.04 -0.43 -5.44
CA TYR A 27 14.07 -0.06 -6.48
C TYR A 27 12.64 -0.39 -6.06
N ARG A 28 12.44 -1.51 -5.36
CA ARG A 28 11.13 -1.90 -4.84
C ARG A 28 10.65 -0.94 -3.75
N ILE A 29 11.53 -0.50 -2.86
CA ILE A 29 11.25 0.53 -1.84
C ILE A 29 10.84 1.86 -2.49
N SER A 30 11.59 2.31 -3.50
CA SER A 30 11.23 3.54 -4.22
C SER A 30 9.88 3.38 -4.92
N ALA A 31 9.64 2.26 -5.59
CA ALA A 31 8.40 2.00 -6.30
C ALA A 31 7.19 1.92 -5.36
N VAL A 32 7.28 1.22 -4.22
CA VAL A 32 6.18 1.14 -3.25
C VAL A 32 5.89 2.50 -2.61
N SER A 33 6.91 3.34 -2.40
CA SER A 33 6.71 4.71 -1.93
C SER A 33 5.98 5.56 -2.99
N CYS A 34 6.37 5.43 -4.26
CA CYS A 34 5.69 6.08 -5.38
C CYS A 34 4.22 5.63 -5.51
N THR A 35 3.92 4.35 -5.26
CA THR A 35 2.54 3.83 -5.23
C THR A 35 1.68 4.60 -4.22
N GLY A 36 2.21 4.90 -3.03
CA GLY A 36 1.49 5.68 -2.01
C GLY A 36 1.26 7.13 -2.41
N ALA A 37 2.28 7.77 -2.97
CA ALA A 37 2.15 9.14 -3.48
C ALA A 37 1.10 9.22 -4.60
N LEU A 38 1.10 8.25 -5.51
CA LEU A 38 0.11 8.16 -6.58
C LEU A 38 -1.30 7.91 -6.02
N ALA A 39 -1.43 7.08 -4.99
CA ALA A 39 -2.70 6.77 -4.35
C ALA A 39 -3.41 7.99 -3.74
N VAL A 40 -2.65 8.98 -3.25
CA VAL A 40 -3.24 10.23 -2.69
C VAL A 40 -3.97 11.04 -3.75
N VAL A 41 -3.50 10.99 -5.00
CA VAL A 41 -4.06 11.77 -6.13
C VAL A 41 -4.88 10.91 -7.11
N ALA A 42 -4.89 9.59 -6.90
CA ALA A 42 -5.62 8.64 -7.72
C ALA A 42 -7.12 8.63 -7.39
N GLY A 43 -7.95 8.43 -8.42
CA GLY A 43 -9.36 8.08 -8.23
C GLY A 43 -9.55 6.61 -7.81
N GLY A 44 -10.74 6.29 -7.31
CA GLY A 44 -11.12 4.94 -6.85
C GLY A 44 -10.76 3.79 -7.81
N PRO A 45 -11.02 3.89 -9.13
CA PRO A 45 -10.71 2.80 -10.06
C PRO A 45 -9.22 2.44 -10.11
N LEU A 46 -8.33 3.42 -10.12
CA LEU A 46 -6.88 3.19 -10.16
C LEU A 46 -6.37 2.62 -8.81
N LEU A 47 -6.93 3.10 -7.70
CA LEU A 47 -6.63 2.58 -6.36
C LEU A 47 -6.92 1.09 -6.25
N GLU A 48 -8.16 0.68 -6.53
CA GLU A 48 -8.62 -0.71 -6.36
C GLU A 48 -7.94 -1.66 -7.35
N LYS A 49 -7.92 -1.29 -8.63
CA LYS A 49 -7.47 -2.17 -9.71
C LYS A 49 -5.96 -2.38 -9.70
N HIS A 50 -5.19 -1.38 -9.24
CA HIS A 50 -3.75 -1.37 -9.41
C HIS A 50 -2.98 -1.12 -8.11
N LEU A 51 -3.23 -0.01 -7.42
CA LEU A 51 -2.34 0.43 -6.34
C LEU A 51 -2.46 -0.41 -5.06
N VAL A 52 -3.68 -0.80 -4.68
CA VAL A 52 -3.92 -1.70 -3.55
C VAL A 52 -3.26 -3.06 -3.77
N PRO A 53 -3.48 -3.78 -4.90
CA PRO A 53 -2.79 -5.03 -5.19
C PRO A 53 -1.26 -4.92 -5.15
N MET A 54 -0.68 -3.82 -5.64
CA MET A 54 0.77 -3.60 -5.61
C MET A 54 1.32 -3.53 -4.19
N VAL A 55 0.68 -2.75 -3.32
CA VAL A 55 1.09 -2.62 -1.91
C VAL A 55 0.93 -3.94 -1.16
N LEU A 56 -0.15 -4.67 -1.40
CA LEU A 56 -0.37 -5.98 -0.78
C LEU A 56 0.72 -6.98 -1.19
N LYS A 57 1.16 -6.96 -2.45
CA LYS A 57 2.30 -7.76 -2.92
C LYS A 57 3.59 -7.41 -2.16
N MET A 58 3.88 -6.12 -1.99
CA MET A 58 5.08 -5.66 -1.27
C MET A 58 5.04 -5.96 0.23
N ALA A 59 3.85 -6.06 0.83
CA ALA A 59 3.68 -6.54 2.20
C ALA A 59 3.98 -8.05 2.39
N GLY A 60 4.26 -8.78 1.31
CA GLY A 60 4.77 -10.15 1.32
C GLY A 60 6.22 -10.27 0.86
N ASP A 61 6.95 -9.16 0.71
CA ASP A 61 8.33 -9.18 0.21
C ASP A 61 9.27 -9.89 1.20
N PRO A 62 10.26 -10.67 0.72
CA PRO A 62 11.22 -11.33 1.60
C PRO A 62 12.08 -10.35 2.40
N VAL A 63 12.24 -9.09 1.93
CA VAL A 63 13.06 -8.09 2.60
C VAL A 63 12.23 -7.27 3.57
N PRO A 64 12.56 -7.26 4.89
CA PRO A 64 11.80 -6.50 5.90
C PRO A 64 11.67 -5.01 5.58
N ASN A 65 12.72 -4.38 5.04
CA ASN A 65 12.66 -2.99 4.60
C ASN A 65 11.55 -2.72 3.58
N VAL A 66 11.27 -3.66 2.68
CA VAL A 66 10.19 -3.50 1.71
C VAL A 66 8.84 -3.64 2.42
N ARG A 67 8.71 -4.61 3.34
CA ARG A 67 7.47 -4.83 4.11
C ARG A 67 7.08 -3.64 5.00
N PHE A 68 8.03 -3.05 5.74
CA PHE A 68 7.68 -1.87 6.55
C PHE A 68 7.39 -0.65 5.67
N ASN A 69 8.04 -0.52 4.51
CA ASN A 69 7.69 0.55 3.57
C ASN A 69 6.29 0.31 2.99
N ALA A 70 5.87 -0.93 2.75
CA ALA A 70 4.49 -1.23 2.41
C ALA A 70 3.50 -0.78 3.50
N ALA A 71 3.81 -1.00 4.79
CA ALA A 71 3.00 -0.48 5.90
C ALA A 71 2.90 1.06 5.89
N LYS A 72 4.04 1.76 5.70
CA LYS A 72 4.06 3.23 5.56
C LYS A 72 3.30 3.70 4.32
N THR A 73 3.34 2.96 3.23
CA THR A 73 2.56 3.26 2.03
C THR A 73 1.07 3.12 2.29
N ILE A 74 0.63 2.10 3.03
CA ILE A 74 -0.76 1.96 3.48
C ILE A 74 -1.16 3.18 4.34
N GLN A 75 -0.28 3.63 5.23
CA GLN A 75 -0.48 4.86 6.02
C GLN A 75 -0.68 6.10 5.13
N ALA A 76 0.06 6.22 4.03
CA ALA A 76 -0.09 7.36 3.13
C ALA A 76 -1.44 7.33 2.37
N MET A 77 -1.93 6.15 2.02
CA MET A 77 -3.12 6.00 1.16
C MET A 77 -4.43 5.71 1.88
N HIS A 78 -4.43 5.36 3.17
CA HIS A 78 -5.64 4.85 3.84
C HIS A 78 -6.83 5.83 3.79
N LYS A 79 -6.58 7.15 3.79
CA LYS A 79 -7.64 8.16 3.68
C LYS A 79 -8.29 8.18 2.30
N SER A 80 -7.48 8.05 1.24
CA SER A 80 -7.98 7.94 -0.13
C SER A 80 -8.75 6.65 -0.34
N CYS A 81 -8.30 5.54 0.27
CA CYS A 81 -9.08 4.31 0.28
C CYS A 81 -10.38 4.48 1.08
N ALA A 82 -10.35 5.11 2.25
CA ALA A 82 -11.56 5.31 3.05
C ALA A 82 -12.65 6.11 2.29
N SER A 83 -12.27 7.05 1.43
CA SER A 83 -13.23 7.84 0.64
C SER A 83 -13.64 7.18 -0.67
N ALA A 84 -12.68 6.57 -1.40
CA ALA A 84 -12.91 6.08 -2.76
C ALA A 84 -13.15 4.56 -2.84
N SER A 85 -12.70 3.80 -1.84
CA SER A 85 -12.84 2.34 -1.75
C SER A 85 -12.83 1.83 -0.29
N PRO A 86 -13.93 2.03 0.46
CA PRO A 86 -14.01 1.59 1.85
C PRO A 86 -13.81 0.08 2.02
N SER A 87 -14.28 -0.72 1.06
CA SER A 87 -14.11 -2.18 1.04
C SER A 87 -12.63 -2.57 0.88
N ALA A 88 -11.87 -1.98 -0.04
CA ALA A 88 -10.45 -2.29 -0.15
C ALA A 88 -9.66 -1.96 1.13
N LEU A 89 -10.04 -0.87 1.82
CA LEU A 89 -9.46 -0.55 3.11
C LEU A 89 -9.76 -1.62 4.17
N GLN A 90 -11.04 -1.97 4.37
CA GLN A 90 -11.48 -2.84 5.46
C GLN A 90 -11.21 -4.33 5.18
N ASP A 91 -11.41 -4.78 3.95
CA ASP A 91 -11.37 -6.20 3.60
C ASP A 91 -9.97 -6.66 3.18
N SER A 92 -9.08 -5.73 2.81
CA SER A 92 -7.73 -6.07 2.33
C SER A 92 -6.61 -5.38 3.11
N LEU A 93 -6.59 -4.04 3.19
CA LEU A 93 -5.47 -3.32 3.79
C LEU A 93 -5.39 -3.50 5.31
N VAL A 94 -6.53 -3.44 6.02
CA VAL A 94 -6.57 -3.64 7.48
C VAL A 94 -6.14 -5.06 7.87
N PRO A 95 -6.66 -6.15 7.26
CA PRO A 95 -6.16 -7.51 7.51
C PRO A 95 -4.67 -7.65 7.20
N CYS A 96 -4.19 -7.03 6.12
CA CYS A 96 -2.77 -7.03 5.79
C CYS A 96 -1.91 -6.36 6.88
N LEU A 97 -2.32 -5.20 7.39
CA LEU A 97 -1.62 -4.54 8.48
C LEU A 97 -1.65 -5.36 9.78
N ARG A 98 -2.75 -6.06 10.08
CA ARG A 98 -2.81 -6.96 11.25
C ARG A 98 -1.80 -8.09 11.14
N ARG A 99 -1.67 -8.69 9.95
CA ARG A 99 -0.64 -9.70 9.66
C ARG A 99 0.77 -9.13 9.81
N LEU A 100 1.04 -7.94 9.28
CA LEU A 100 2.34 -7.27 9.46
C LEU A 100 2.60 -6.88 10.92
N GLY A 101 1.56 -6.66 11.72
CA GLY A 101 1.68 -6.42 13.16
C GLY A 101 2.23 -7.61 13.95
N THR A 102 2.26 -8.81 13.35
CA THR A 102 2.85 -10.03 13.90
C THR A 102 4.06 -10.51 13.11
N ASP A 103 4.67 -9.63 12.30
CA ASP A 103 5.86 -9.94 11.51
C ASP A 103 7.07 -10.24 12.42
N GLU A 104 8.06 -10.98 11.92
CA GLU A 104 9.29 -11.29 12.68
C GLU A 104 10.15 -10.05 12.93
N ASP A 105 10.09 -9.06 12.01
CA ASP A 105 10.90 -7.86 12.07
C ASP A 105 10.24 -6.76 12.94
N PRO A 106 10.96 -6.21 13.94
CA PRO A 106 10.40 -5.20 14.85
C PRO A 106 9.94 -3.91 14.15
N ASP A 107 10.63 -3.46 13.11
CA ASP A 107 10.25 -2.24 12.39
C ASP A 107 8.96 -2.47 11.60
N VAL A 108 8.83 -3.63 10.96
CA VAL A 108 7.59 -4.02 10.27
C VAL A 108 6.41 -4.02 11.25
N GLN A 109 6.57 -4.63 12.43
CA GLN A 109 5.53 -4.61 13.47
C GLN A 109 5.18 -3.19 13.91
N PHE A 110 6.20 -2.36 14.19
CA PHE A 110 6.02 -1.00 14.66
C PHE A 110 5.21 -0.16 13.68
N TYR A 111 5.63 -0.12 12.41
CA TYR A 111 4.94 0.68 11.39
C TYR A 111 3.53 0.14 11.09
N ALA A 112 3.33 -1.16 11.11
CA ALA A 112 2.01 -1.75 10.92
C ALA A 112 1.04 -1.39 12.05
N LYS A 113 1.46 -1.54 13.32
CA LYS A 113 0.65 -1.19 14.50
C LYS A 113 0.35 0.30 14.57
N ARG A 114 1.35 1.14 14.27
CA ARG A 114 1.17 2.60 14.17
C ARG A 114 0.11 2.93 13.12
N THR A 115 0.22 2.36 11.93
CA THR A 115 -0.75 2.61 10.85
C THR A 115 -2.16 2.17 11.24
N LEU A 116 -2.32 1.01 11.87
CA LEU A 116 -3.62 0.55 12.39
C LEU A 116 -4.24 1.52 13.39
N SER A 117 -3.44 2.14 14.26
CA SER A 117 -3.95 3.11 15.24
C SER A 117 -4.49 4.40 14.61
N GLU A 118 -4.07 4.72 13.37
CA GLU A 118 -4.50 5.89 12.62
C GLU A 118 -5.74 5.63 11.75
N ILE A 119 -6.13 4.35 11.57
CA ILE A 119 -7.32 3.96 10.81
C ILE A 119 -8.51 3.80 11.77
N PRO A 120 -9.56 4.63 11.67
CA PRO A 120 -10.74 4.51 12.52
C PRO A 120 -11.41 3.14 12.38
N GLY A 121 -11.73 2.50 13.50
CA GLY A 121 -12.39 1.19 13.54
C GLY A 121 -11.46 -0.02 13.37
N ALA A 122 -10.20 0.17 12.99
CA ALA A 122 -9.26 -0.94 12.76
C ALA A 122 -8.70 -1.58 14.05
N THR A 123 -8.84 -0.93 15.21
CA THR A 123 -8.34 -1.43 16.49
C THR A 123 -9.27 -2.42 17.19
N ARG A 124 -10.50 -2.61 16.69
CA ARG A 124 -11.43 -3.61 17.25
C ARG A 124 -10.99 -5.01 16.82
N THR A 125 -10.44 -5.79 17.72
CA THR A 125 -10.31 -7.25 17.52
C THR A 125 -11.70 -7.83 17.27
N PRO A 126 -11.90 -8.70 16.26
CA PRO A 126 -13.15 -9.45 16.19
C PRO A 126 -13.28 -10.26 17.48
N LEU A 127 -14.45 -10.17 18.11
CA LEU A 127 -14.86 -11.01 19.25
C LEU A 127 -14.95 -12.48 18.83
#